data_AF-M0NGA9-F1
#
_entry.id   AF-M0NGA9-F1
#
_cell.length_a   1.000
_cell.length_b   1.000
_cell.length_c   1.000
_cell.angle_alpha   90.00
_cell.angle_beta   90.00
_cell.angle_gamma   90.00
#
_symmetry.space_group_name_H-M   'P 1'
#
loop_
_entity.id
_entity.type
_entity.pdbx_description
1 polymer ?
#
loop_
_entity_poly.entity_id
_entity_poly.type
_entity_poly.pdbx_seq_one_letter_code
_entity_poly.pdbx_strand_id
1 'polypeptide(L)'
;MGRLDDITLEELHEVREQTKGEKPRERVLAAIGRKQGAQIDTLAERHGVVEKTIRNWLDRFAEQPIEQAPYDAPRPGGPSKLTTEQREHLEEVLQDSPTELGYDQQAWSPKLLLHYVVREYDVEYSDRHARYLLTEAGLSWRTARPRNHEADPEEEAEFQATVEKNAPN
;
A
#
# COMPACT_ATOMS: atom_id res chain seq x y z
N MET A 1 21.93 -21.57 -24.44
CA MET A 1 20.98 -20.46 -24.55
C MET A 1 21.58 -19.25 -23.86
N GLY A 2 21.82 -18.17 -24.60
CA GLY A 2 22.13 -16.86 -24.05
C GLY A 2 20.91 -16.27 -23.34
N ARG A 3 21.17 -15.38 -22.36
CA ARG A 3 20.17 -14.77 -21.47
C ARG A 3 19.03 -14.01 -22.17
N LEU A 4 19.17 -13.70 -23.46
CA LEU A 4 18.23 -12.89 -24.23
C LEU A 4 17.85 -13.57 -25.55
N ASP A 5 18.08 -14.88 -25.69
CA ASP A 5 17.85 -15.58 -26.96
C ASP A 5 16.37 -15.52 -27.37
N ASP A 6 15.47 -15.63 -26.40
CA ASP A 6 14.01 -15.66 -26.59
C ASP A 6 13.37 -14.28 -26.74
N ILE A 7 14.14 -13.19 -26.61
CA ILE A 7 13.65 -11.81 -26.68
C ILE A 7 14.22 -11.11 -27.90
N THR A 8 13.37 -10.53 -28.74
CA THR A 8 13.76 -9.75 -29.92
C THR A 8 14.23 -8.35 -29.54
N LEU A 9 14.95 -7.69 -30.46
CA LEU A 9 15.41 -6.32 -30.23
C LEU A 9 14.22 -5.34 -30.25
N GLU A 10 13.23 -5.62 -31.09
CA GLU A 10 11.99 -4.86 -31.23
C GLU A 10 11.20 -4.86 -29.93
N GLU A 11 11.02 -6.02 -29.28
CA GLU A 11 10.33 -6.12 -27.98
C GLU A 11 11.04 -5.29 -26.89
N LEU A 12 12.38 -5.30 -26.85
CA LEU A 12 13.12 -4.47 -25.90
C LEU A 12 12.94 -2.97 -26.15
N HIS A 13 12.82 -2.56 -27.40
CA HIS A 13 12.53 -1.16 -27.75
C HIS A 13 11.12 -0.77 -27.35
N GLU A 14 10.12 -1.64 -27.55
CA GLU A 14 8.76 -1.40 -27.10
C GLU A 14 8.69 -1.26 -25.57
N VAL A 15 9.31 -2.18 -24.84
CA VAL A 15 9.38 -2.10 -23.38
C VAL A 15 10.08 -0.83 -22.92
N ARG A 16 11.14 -0.37 -23.60
CA ARG A 16 11.81 0.90 -23.27
C ARG A 16 10.86 2.10 -23.32
N GLU A 17 9.99 2.17 -24.34
CA GLU A 17 9.05 3.27 -24.49
C GLU A 17 7.99 3.26 -23.38
N GLN A 18 7.52 2.07 -23.01
CA GLN A 18 6.52 1.88 -21.95
C GLN A 18 7.12 2.02 -20.53
N THR A 19 8.43 1.84 -20.38
CA THR A 19 9.09 1.82 -19.07
C THR A 19 9.11 3.20 -18.42
N LYS A 20 8.71 3.29 -17.14
CA LYS A 20 8.80 4.52 -16.34
C LYS A 20 9.87 4.41 -15.25
N GLY A 21 10.53 5.53 -14.97
CA GLY A 21 11.61 5.61 -13.98
C GLY A 21 12.99 5.36 -14.56
N GLU A 22 14.00 5.94 -13.91
CA GLU A 22 15.39 5.92 -14.35
C GLU A 22 16.00 4.50 -14.30
N LYS A 23 15.91 3.83 -13.15
CA LYS A 23 16.49 2.49 -12.96
C LYS A 23 15.88 1.41 -13.84
N PRO A 24 14.55 1.31 -13.99
CA PRO A 24 13.96 0.40 -14.97
C PRO A 24 14.44 0.67 -16.40
N ARG A 25 14.54 1.95 -16.82
CA ARG A 25 15.04 2.30 -18.15
C ARG A 25 16.50 1.91 -18.36
N GLU A 26 17.37 2.10 -17.36
CA GLU A 26 18.77 1.66 -17.42
C GLU A 26 18.88 0.15 -17.65
N ARG A 27 18.04 -0.66 -17.00
CA ARG A 27 18.01 -2.12 -17.17
C ARG A 27 17.66 -2.51 -18.60
N VAL A 28 16.64 -1.88 -19.17
CA VAL A 28 16.23 -2.13 -20.56
C VAL A 28 17.34 -1.72 -21.53
N LEU A 29 17.99 -0.58 -21.30
CA LEU A 29 19.12 -0.14 -22.14
C LEU A 29 20.31 -1.11 -22.07
N ALA A 30 20.59 -1.68 -20.90
CA ALA A 30 21.61 -2.70 -20.75
C ALA A 30 21.25 -3.98 -21.53
N ALA A 31 19.98 -4.40 -21.52
CA ALA A 31 19.49 -5.52 -22.30
C ALA A 31 19.59 -5.27 -23.82
N ILE A 32 19.17 -4.09 -24.29
CA ILE A 32 19.33 -3.67 -25.70
C ILE A 32 20.81 -3.70 -26.10
N GLY A 33 21.68 -3.08 -25.31
CA GLY A 33 23.11 -3.07 -25.58
C GLY A 33 23.71 -4.48 -25.63
N ARG A 34 23.27 -5.37 -24.73
CA ARG A 34 23.71 -6.77 -24.74
C ARG A 34 23.23 -7.52 -25.99
N LYS A 35 21.99 -7.29 -26.44
CA LYS A 35 21.42 -7.89 -27.67
C LYS A 35 22.15 -7.39 -28.93
N GLN A 36 22.61 -6.14 -28.91
CA GLN A 36 23.45 -5.54 -29.96
C GLN A 36 24.93 -5.97 -29.92
N GLY A 37 25.31 -6.85 -28.99
CA GLY A 37 26.66 -7.42 -28.92
C GLY A 37 27.64 -6.69 -28.00
N ALA A 38 27.19 -5.70 -27.21
CA ALA A 38 28.05 -5.07 -26.21
C ALA A 38 28.49 -6.08 -25.14
N GLN A 39 29.76 -5.96 -24.71
CA GLN A 39 30.32 -6.76 -23.63
C GLN A 39 29.85 -6.26 -22.25
N ILE A 40 29.89 -7.14 -21.24
CA ILE A 40 29.35 -6.86 -19.90
C ILE A 40 30.14 -5.75 -19.19
N ASP A 41 31.45 -5.72 -19.35
CA ASP A 41 32.37 -4.69 -18.85
C ASP A 41 32.05 -3.31 -19.45
N THR A 42 31.86 -3.24 -20.76
CA THR A 42 31.49 -2.01 -21.48
C THR A 42 30.13 -1.48 -21.01
N LEU A 43 29.17 -2.37 -20.77
CA LEU A 43 27.87 -1.99 -20.22
C LEU A 43 28.00 -1.51 -18.77
N ALA A 44 28.81 -2.18 -17.95
CA ALA A 44 29.04 -1.81 -16.57
C ALA A 44 29.62 -0.39 -16.46
N GLU A 45 30.65 -0.08 -17.25
CA GLU A 45 31.24 1.25 -17.36
C GLU A 45 30.21 2.29 -17.83
N ARG A 46 29.48 2.02 -18.91
CA ARG A 46 28.47 2.93 -19.47
C ARG A 46 27.37 3.30 -18.47
N HIS A 47 26.94 2.32 -17.68
CA HIS A 47 25.87 2.50 -16.70
C HIS A 47 26.38 2.91 -15.31
N GLY A 48 27.71 3.04 -15.11
CA GLY A 48 28.30 3.39 -13.83
C GLY A 48 28.02 2.35 -12.72
N VAL A 49 27.93 1.07 -13.09
CA VAL A 49 27.67 -0.05 -12.16
C VAL A 49 28.73 -1.12 -12.29
N VAL A 50 28.77 -2.07 -11.36
CA VAL A 50 29.64 -3.24 -11.46
C VAL A 50 29.07 -4.30 -12.42
N GLU A 51 29.91 -5.12 -13.03
CA GLU A 51 29.47 -6.18 -13.96
C GLU A 51 28.44 -7.14 -13.36
N LYS A 52 28.51 -7.41 -12.06
CA LYS A 52 27.52 -8.25 -11.35
C LYS A 52 26.12 -7.66 -11.46
N THR A 53 25.99 -6.33 -11.39
CA THR A 53 24.72 -5.63 -11.56
C THR A 53 24.16 -5.82 -12.96
N ILE A 54 25.02 -5.70 -14.00
CA ILE A 54 24.60 -5.96 -15.38
C ILE A 54 24.14 -7.41 -15.55
N ARG A 55 24.90 -8.39 -15.04
CA ARG A 55 24.48 -9.80 -15.08
C ARG A 55 23.12 -10.00 -14.43
N ASN A 56 22.93 -9.49 -13.22
CA ASN A 56 21.65 -9.56 -12.51
C ASN A 56 20.51 -8.91 -13.30
N TRP A 57 20.74 -7.76 -13.95
CA TRP A 57 19.73 -7.13 -14.79
C TRP A 57 19.36 -8.00 -15.98
N LEU A 58 20.34 -8.60 -16.65
CA LEU A 58 20.11 -9.50 -17.79
C LEU A 58 19.41 -10.79 -17.36
N ASP A 59 19.75 -11.36 -16.20
CA ASP A 59 19.09 -12.55 -15.65
C ASP A 59 17.59 -12.30 -15.44
N ARG A 60 17.18 -11.09 -15.03
CA ARG A 60 15.75 -10.74 -14.91
C ARG A 60 15.00 -10.87 -16.24
N PHE A 61 15.60 -10.47 -17.36
CA PHE A 61 14.98 -10.61 -18.68
C PHE A 61 14.95 -12.07 -19.16
N ALA A 62 15.81 -12.94 -18.62
CA ALA A 62 15.76 -14.37 -18.91
C ALA A 62 14.70 -15.11 -18.07
N GLU A 63 14.45 -14.63 -16.86
CA GLU A 63 13.65 -15.34 -15.84
C GLU A 63 12.21 -14.81 -15.70
N GLN A 64 11.94 -13.58 -16.15
CA GLN A 64 10.67 -12.88 -15.92
C GLN A 64 10.06 -12.44 -17.25
N PRO A 65 8.72 -12.28 -17.32
CA PRO A 65 8.06 -11.63 -18.45
C PRO A 65 8.70 -10.27 -18.76
N ILE A 66 8.85 -9.94 -20.03
CA ILE A 66 9.63 -8.78 -20.50
C ILE A 66 9.07 -7.45 -19.97
N GLU A 67 7.77 -7.38 -19.69
CA GLU A 67 7.09 -6.22 -19.12
C GLU A 67 7.41 -6.03 -17.64
N GLN A 68 7.74 -7.12 -16.93
CA GLN A 68 8.03 -7.12 -15.49
C GLN A 68 9.53 -7.03 -15.20
N ALA A 69 10.37 -7.60 -16.07
CA ALA A 69 11.83 -7.66 -15.89
C ALA A 69 12.51 -6.31 -15.56
N PRO A 70 12.09 -5.16 -16.15
CA PRO A 70 12.67 -3.85 -15.81
C PRO A 70 12.39 -3.41 -14.37
N TYR A 71 11.27 -3.84 -13.79
CA TYR A 71 10.80 -3.35 -12.51
C TYR A 71 11.26 -4.22 -11.35
N ASP A 72 11.40 -3.62 -10.18
CA ASP A 72 11.59 -4.40 -8.95
C ASP A 72 10.30 -5.13 -8.62
N ALA A 73 10.41 -6.32 -8.03
CA ALA A 73 9.25 -6.96 -7.44
C ALA A 73 8.65 -6.02 -6.37
N PRO A 74 7.32 -5.99 -6.21
CA PRO A 74 6.70 -5.28 -5.10
C PRO A 74 7.39 -5.71 -3.80
N ARG A 75 7.91 -4.76 -3.04
CA ARG A 75 8.48 -5.08 -1.73
C ARG A 75 7.29 -5.42 -0.84
N PRO A 76 7.14 -6.69 -0.38
CA PRO A 76 6.14 -6.96 0.64
C PRO A 76 6.49 -6.06 1.83
N GLY A 77 5.47 -5.46 2.45
CA GLY A 77 5.66 -4.72 3.68
C GLY A 77 6.33 -5.59 4.74
N GLY A 78 6.74 -4.98 5.86
CA GLY A 78 7.11 -5.75 7.04
C GLY A 78 5.97 -6.71 7.42
N PRO A 79 6.28 -7.86 8.05
CA PRO A 79 5.26 -8.81 8.46
C PRO A 79 4.18 -8.10 9.28
N SER A 80 2.92 -8.35 8.93
CA SER A 80 1.79 -7.86 9.73
C SER A 80 1.94 -8.37 11.17
N LYS A 81 1.63 -7.54 12.17
CA LYS A 81 1.68 -7.97 13.57
C LYS A 81 0.57 -8.98 13.88
N LEU A 82 -0.56 -8.89 13.18
CA LEU A 82 -1.62 -9.89 13.22
C LEU A 82 -1.48 -10.86 12.04
N THR A 83 -1.67 -12.14 12.32
CA THR A 83 -1.87 -13.18 11.31
C THR A 83 -3.15 -12.92 10.51
N THR A 84 -3.29 -13.59 9.36
CA THR A 84 -4.52 -13.48 8.54
C THR A 84 -5.74 -13.88 9.36
N GLU A 85 -5.67 -15.00 10.09
CA GLU A 85 -6.81 -15.49 10.89
C GLU A 85 -7.17 -14.51 12.02
N GLN A 86 -6.17 -13.95 12.71
CA GLN A 86 -6.42 -12.95 13.76
C GLN A 86 -7.02 -11.65 13.20
N ARG A 87 -6.67 -11.29 11.97
CA ARG A 87 -7.20 -10.10 11.31
C ARG A 87 -8.65 -10.29 10.91
N GLU A 88 -9.00 -11.45 10.34
CA GLU A 88 -10.39 -11.81 10.04
C GLU A 88 -11.23 -11.84 11.31
N HIS A 89 -10.74 -12.49 12.37
CA HIS A 89 -11.43 -12.50 13.67
C HIS A 89 -11.59 -11.10 14.26
N LEU A 90 -10.58 -10.23 14.14
CA LEU A 90 -10.71 -8.84 14.59
C LEU A 90 -11.77 -8.07 13.80
N GLU A 91 -11.86 -8.27 12.48
CA GLU A 91 -12.89 -7.63 11.64
C GLU A 91 -14.30 -8.09 12.03
N GLU A 92 -14.48 -9.37 12.34
CA GLU A 92 -15.75 -9.93 12.84
C GLU A 92 -16.14 -9.31 14.19
N VAL A 93 -15.22 -9.31 15.16
CA VAL A 93 -15.44 -8.73 16.49
C VAL A 93 -15.77 -7.23 16.43
N LEU A 94 -15.18 -6.51 15.47
CA LEU A 94 -15.47 -5.10 15.26
C LEU A 94 -16.90 -4.84 14.77
N GLN A 95 -17.59 -5.83 14.17
CA GLN A 95 -18.99 -5.69 13.79
C GLN A 95 -19.94 -5.74 15.00
N ASP A 96 -19.53 -6.40 16.08
CA ASP A 96 -20.30 -6.48 17.32
C ASP A 96 -20.16 -5.20 18.16
N SER A 97 -21.15 -4.91 19.00
CA SER A 97 -21.03 -3.77 19.92
C SER A 97 -20.01 -4.10 21.01
N PRO A 98 -19.14 -3.17 21.43
CA PRO A 98 -18.23 -3.42 22.55
C PRO A 98 -18.97 -3.79 23.85
N THR A 99 -20.23 -3.37 24.00
CA THR A 99 -21.10 -3.74 25.13
C THR A 99 -21.34 -5.25 25.21
N GLU A 100 -21.46 -5.93 24.06
CA GLU A 100 -21.66 -7.38 23.98
C GLU A 100 -20.41 -8.15 24.42
N LEU A 101 -19.25 -7.49 24.34
CA LEU A 101 -17.95 -7.99 24.81
C LEU A 101 -17.63 -7.57 26.26
N GLY A 102 -18.59 -6.93 26.94
CA GLY A 102 -18.45 -6.51 28.34
C GLY A 102 -17.72 -5.18 28.56
N TYR A 103 -17.61 -4.33 27.54
CA TYR A 103 -17.10 -2.97 27.69
C TYR A 103 -18.23 -1.96 27.94
N ASP A 104 -17.99 -0.95 28.78
CA ASP A 104 -19.00 0.10 29.07
C ASP A 104 -19.22 1.07 27.89
N GLN A 105 -18.53 0.90 26.77
CA GLN A 105 -18.59 1.81 25.63
C GLN A 105 -19.54 1.28 24.54
N GLN A 106 -20.44 2.15 24.07
CA GLN A 106 -21.42 1.79 23.04
C GLN A 106 -20.83 1.61 21.64
N ALA A 107 -19.65 2.17 21.37
CA ALA A 107 -19.00 2.15 20.07
C ALA A 107 -17.49 1.98 20.19
N TRP A 108 -16.89 1.37 19.18
CA TRP A 108 -15.46 1.19 19.07
C TRP A 108 -14.74 2.53 18.97
N SER A 109 -13.87 2.81 19.94
CA SER A 109 -12.92 3.92 19.89
C SER A 109 -11.52 3.39 19.61
N PRO A 110 -10.59 4.21 19.06
CA PRO A 110 -9.22 3.78 18.82
C PRO A 110 -8.53 3.26 20.09
N LYS A 111 -8.80 3.89 21.24
CA LYS A 111 -8.26 3.45 22.54
C LYS A 111 -8.80 2.09 22.97
N LEU A 112 -10.10 1.87 22.76
CA LEU A 112 -10.74 0.60 23.11
C LEU A 112 -10.24 -0.53 22.21
N LEU A 113 -10.09 -0.27 20.91
CA LEU A 113 -9.49 -1.21 19.97
C LEU A 113 -8.05 -1.58 20.37
N LEU A 114 -7.21 -0.60 20.72
CA LEU A 114 -5.85 -0.88 21.18
C LEU A 114 -5.83 -1.76 22.44
N HIS A 115 -6.72 -1.48 23.40
CA HIS A 115 -6.86 -2.30 24.59
C HIS A 115 -7.26 -3.74 24.25
N TYR A 116 -8.25 -3.91 23.37
CA TYR A 116 -8.70 -5.22 22.91
C TYR A 116 -7.57 -6.00 22.23
N VAL A 117 -6.87 -5.38 21.27
CA VAL A 117 -5.82 -6.05 20.48
C VAL A 117 -4.62 -6.45 21.34
N VAL A 118 -4.25 -5.65 22.34
CA VAL A 118 -3.20 -6.02 23.31
C VAL A 118 -3.65 -7.21 24.16
N ARG A 119 -4.89 -7.20 24.66
CA ARG A 119 -5.43 -8.29 25.47
C ARG A 119 -5.53 -9.61 24.69
N GLU A 120 -6.08 -9.56 23.49
CA GLU A 120 -6.46 -10.76 22.72
C GLU A 120 -5.29 -11.35 21.93
N TYR A 121 -4.40 -10.50 21.40
CA TYR A 121 -3.37 -10.91 20.46
C TYR A 121 -1.94 -10.61 20.93
N ASP A 122 -1.75 -9.95 22.08
CA ASP A 122 -0.45 -9.49 22.59
C ASP A 122 0.31 -8.60 21.58
N VAL A 123 -0.45 -7.76 20.86
CA VAL A 123 0.07 -6.87 19.82
C VAL A 123 -0.20 -5.41 20.15
N GLU A 124 0.83 -4.58 20.04
CA GLU A 124 0.69 -3.13 20.19
C GLU A 124 0.64 -2.42 18.84
N TYR A 125 -0.29 -1.49 18.69
CA TYR A 125 -0.39 -0.60 17.53
C TYR A 125 -0.34 0.87 17.94
N SER A 126 0.00 1.74 16.98
CA SER A 126 -0.14 3.18 17.18
C SER A 126 -1.61 3.58 17.06
N ASP A 127 -1.99 4.70 17.70
CA ASP A 127 -3.34 5.27 17.60
C ASP A 127 -3.75 5.55 16.14
N ARG A 128 -2.79 5.96 15.29
CA ARG A 128 -3.02 6.13 13.84
C ARG A 128 -3.40 4.81 13.17
N HIS A 129 -2.75 3.71 13.55
CA HIS A 129 -3.03 2.40 12.97
C HIS A 129 -4.35 1.83 13.50
N ALA A 130 -4.73 2.08 14.75
CA ALA A 130 -6.05 1.75 15.27
C ALA A 130 -7.18 2.45 14.48
N ARG A 131 -7.01 3.74 14.14
CA ARG A 131 -7.96 4.44 13.27
C ARG A 131 -8.04 3.83 11.87
N TYR A 132 -6.89 3.41 11.33
CA TYR A 132 -6.84 2.71 10.04
C TYR A 132 -7.64 1.40 10.11
N LEU A 133 -7.40 0.56 11.11
CA LEU A 133 -8.13 -0.70 11.32
C LEU A 133 -9.65 -0.48 11.47
N LEU A 134 -10.07 0.55 12.22
CA LEU A 134 -11.50 0.89 12.32
C LEU A 134 -12.08 1.31 10.96
N THR A 135 -11.36 2.12 10.19
CA THR A 135 -11.78 2.52 8.83
C THR A 135 -11.93 1.30 7.92
N GLU A 136 -10.97 0.38 8.00
CA GLU A 136 -10.89 -0.82 7.19
C GLU A 136 -12.05 -1.79 7.50
N ALA A 137 -12.43 -1.89 8.79
CA ALA A 137 -13.63 -2.59 9.24
C ALA A 137 -14.95 -1.83 8.96
N GLY A 138 -14.92 -0.71 8.22
CA GLY A 138 -16.11 0.07 7.86
C GLY A 138 -16.68 0.96 8.98
N LEU A 139 -15.97 1.09 10.11
CA LEU A 139 -16.42 1.84 11.28
C LEU A 139 -15.93 3.29 11.27
N SER A 140 -16.81 4.20 11.67
CA SER A 140 -16.42 5.57 12.00
C SER A 140 -16.03 5.66 13.47
N TRP A 141 -14.79 6.07 13.73
CA TRP A 141 -14.31 6.40 15.08
C TRP A 141 -14.63 7.85 15.50
N ARG A 142 -15.26 8.63 14.62
CA ARG A 142 -15.76 9.96 14.96
C ARG A 142 -17.06 9.78 15.75
N THR A 143 -16.99 10.01 17.06
CA THR A 143 -18.18 10.08 17.92
C THR A 143 -19.15 11.12 17.35
N ALA A 144 -20.42 10.73 17.19
CA ALA A 144 -21.48 11.68 16.89
C ALA A 144 -21.47 12.78 17.97
N ARG A 145 -21.41 14.04 17.55
CA ARG A 145 -21.45 15.17 18.49
C ARG A 145 -22.74 15.04 19.32
N PRO A 146 -22.69 15.11 20.67
CA PRO A 146 -23.90 15.03 21.48
C PRO A 146 -24.87 16.13 21.01
N ARG A 147 -26.07 15.75 20.59
CA ARG A 147 -27.16 16.69 20.39
C ARG A 147 -27.66 17.08 21.78
N ASN A 148 -27.71 18.38 22.05
CA ASN A 148 -28.21 18.87 23.31
C ASN A 148 -29.73 18.64 23.35
N HIS A 149 -30.25 17.97 24.38
CA HIS A 149 -31.69 17.68 24.49
C HIS A 149 -32.54 18.95 24.76
N GLU A 150 -31.90 20.07 25.05
CA GLU A 150 -32.50 21.40 25.23
C GLU A 150 -32.50 22.25 23.94
N ALA A 151 -32.03 21.73 22.81
CA ALA A 151 -32.09 22.46 21.55
C ALA A 151 -33.55 22.52 21.07
N ASP A 152 -34.13 23.71 21.10
CA ASP A 152 -35.45 23.96 20.54
C ASP A 152 -35.39 23.73 19.01
N PRO A 153 -36.23 22.87 18.42
CA PRO A 153 -36.21 22.59 16.99
C PRO A 153 -36.40 23.85 16.12
N GLU A 154 -36.99 24.92 16.64
CA GLU A 154 -37.08 26.23 15.95
C GLU A 154 -35.71 26.92 15.83
N GLU A 155 -34.87 26.89 16.87
CA GLU A 155 -33.54 27.51 16.86
C GLU A 155 -32.56 26.71 15.96
N GLU A 156 -32.71 25.39 15.88
CA GLU A 156 -31.92 24.56 14.95
C GLU A 156 -32.25 24.85 13.48
N ALA A 157 -33.52 25.17 13.18
CA ALA A 157 -33.96 25.50 11.83
C ALA A 157 -33.46 26.89 11.38
N GLU A 158 -33.50 27.90 12.27
CA GLU A 158 -32.93 29.22 12.00
C GLU A 158 -31.41 29.17 11.80
N PHE A 159 -30.69 28.37 12.61
CA PHE A 159 -29.25 28.18 12.47
C PHE A 159 -28.89 27.50 11.14
N GLN A 160 -29.61 26.47 10.73
CA GLN A 160 -29.37 25.81 9.44
C GLN A 160 -29.71 26.71 8.23
N ALA A 161 -30.65 27.63 8.38
CA ALA A 161 -31.00 28.61 7.34
C ALA A 161 -29.96 29.74 7.23
N THR A 162 -29.30 30.11 8.32
CA THR A 162 -28.32 31.22 8.36
C THR A 162 -26.88 30.79 8.10
N VAL A 163 -26.54 29.51 8.27
CA VAL A 163 -25.21 29.00 7.92
C VAL A 163 -25.11 28.82 6.41
N GLU A 164 -24.52 29.79 5.71
CA GLU A 164 -24.08 29.63 4.33
C GLU A 164 -23.09 28.47 4.24
N LYS A 165 -23.51 27.39 3.58
CA LYS A 165 -22.64 26.25 3.25
C LYS A 165 -21.58 26.73 2.26
N ASN A 166 -20.39 27.07 2.74
CA ASN A 166 -19.24 27.22 1.86
C ASN A 166 -18.95 25.86 1.19
N ALA A 167 -19.12 25.84 -0.14
CA ALA A 167 -18.87 24.67 -0.97
C ALA A 167 -17.37 24.29 -0.95
N PRO A 168 -17.05 22.99 -1.01
CA PRO A 168 -15.66 22.53 -0.96
C PRO A 168 -14.92 22.87 -2.27
N ASN A 169 -13.68 23.33 -2.12
CA ASN A 169 -12.67 23.49 -3.17
C ASN A 169 -11.88 22.18 -3.32
#